data_AF-A0A0V0GCF6-F1
#
_entry.id   AF-A0A0V0GCF6-F1
#
_cell.length_a   1.000
_cell.length_b   1.000
_cell.length_c   1.000
_cell.angle_alpha   90.00
_cell.angle_beta   90.00
_cell.angle_gamma   90.00
#
_symmetry.space_group_name_H-M   'P 1'
#
loop_
_entity.id
_entity.type
_entity.pdbx_description
1 polymer ?
#
loop_
_entity_poly.entity_id
_entity_poly.type
_entity_poly.pdbx_seq_one_letter_code
_entity_poly.pdbx_strand_id
1 'polypeptide(L)'
;MALLGYQLVITLVMVSVIQKLGKHYSLARWFLCSTGLVRYLYPTDDELRSLAGIPREKSKGKRDKRQYENGASKSVFHVPRNLDLQLESAKVSILDVIHLRYYSEYQMLMDFSVYALIVYTLTEIFSYFIPLKDEINLSMIWCCLVVLFSMKILLSLTVQYFTGEESIGERSTVIVTFFAYLVLSMAILLIDEKTLETGLEEAYGSFNTSAHVFLEKHGLTITSEGPASKFILKFCIAVWCALIGALFTFPGLRMAKMHWDSLKYCNERKVMSLVLNISFITPFILVLFWLRPVTKHYLTVRIFNGMDKPLLTESAFDSLRLILVIAVVIFRLILMPLYLQAYLNIAEMRIQEQKK
;
A
#
# COMPACT_ATOMS: atom_id res chain seq x y z
N MET A 1 -0.34 -17.45 -38.19
CA MET A 1 0.88 -17.34 -37.34
C MET A 1 0.40 -17.22 -35.91
N ALA A 2 0.91 -18.04 -34.98
CA ALA A 2 0.35 -18.21 -33.64
C ALA A 2 0.47 -16.92 -32.82
N LEU A 3 -0.59 -16.12 -32.79
CA LEU A 3 -0.60 -14.70 -32.43
C LEU A 3 -0.30 -14.38 -30.94
N LEU A 4 -0.08 -15.38 -30.08
CA LEU A 4 0.02 -15.24 -28.62
C LEU A 4 0.77 -16.44 -27.96
N GLY A 5 1.78 -17.00 -28.64
CA GLY A 5 2.29 -18.37 -28.41
C GLY A 5 2.65 -18.74 -26.97
N TYR A 6 3.68 -18.13 -26.38
CA TYR A 6 4.17 -18.52 -25.06
C TYR A 6 3.56 -17.68 -23.92
N GLN A 7 3.23 -16.42 -24.16
CA GLN A 7 2.64 -15.54 -23.14
C GLN A 7 1.25 -16.03 -22.71
N LEU A 8 0.44 -16.50 -23.66
CA LEU A 8 -0.87 -17.09 -23.34
C LEU A 8 -0.71 -18.41 -22.57
N VAL A 9 0.30 -19.21 -22.89
CA VAL A 9 0.61 -20.43 -22.13
C VAL A 9 1.01 -20.09 -20.69
N ILE A 10 1.93 -19.14 -20.49
CA ILE A 10 2.34 -18.69 -19.14
C ILE A 10 1.13 -18.21 -18.34
N THR A 11 0.25 -17.43 -18.96
CA THR A 11 -0.94 -16.91 -18.27
C THR A 11 -1.98 -17.98 -17.98
N LEU A 12 -2.26 -18.91 -18.91
CA LEU A 12 -3.15 -20.05 -18.66
C LEU A 12 -2.63 -20.98 -17.55
N VAL A 13 -1.32 -21.24 -17.55
CA VAL A 13 -0.66 -22.00 -16.46
C VAL A 13 -0.83 -21.26 -15.14
N MET A 14 -0.59 -19.94 -15.11
CA MET A 14 -0.75 -19.17 -13.89
C MET A 14 -2.21 -19.13 -13.40
N VAL A 15 -3.18 -18.97 -14.30
CA VAL A 15 -4.61 -19.05 -13.94
C VAL A 15 -4.95 -20.43 -13.36
N SER A 16 -4.40 -21.50 -13.93
CA SER A 16 -4.58 -22.86 -13.40
C SER A 16 -3.95 -23.04 -12.02
N VAL A 17 -2.76 -22.44 -11.80
CA VAL A 17 -2.10 -22.38 -10.49
C VAL A 17 -2.97 -21.64 -9.48
N ILE A 18 -3.52 -20.48 -9.83
CA ILE A 18 -4.42 -19.71 -8.96
C ILE A 18 -5.64 -20.55 -8.57
N GLN A 19 -6.26 -21.25 -9.53
CA GLN A 19 -7.45 -22.06 -9.27
C GLN A 19 -7.17 -23.27 -8.38
N LYS A 20 -6.03 -23.95 -8.56
CA LYS A 20 -5.68 -25.17 -7.81
C LYS A 20 -4.94 -24.90 -6.50
N LEU A 21 -3.94 -24.03 -6.51
CA LEU A 21 -3.05 -23.77 -5.38
C LEU A 21 -3.50 -22.58 -4.53
N GLY A 22 -4.20 -21.60 -5.10
CA GLY A 22 -4.63 -20.39 -4.38
C GLY A 22 -5.58 -20.65 -3.20
N LYS A 23 -6.26 -21.81 -3.17
CA LYS A 23 -7.09 -22.22 -2.03
C LYS A 23 -6.27 -22.70 -0.83
N HIS A 24 -5.10 -23.29 -1.08
CA HIS A 24 -4.28 -23.95 -0.07
C HIS A 24 -3.14 -23.04 0.42
N TYR A 25 -2.50 -22.32 -0.49
CA TYR A 25 -1.37 -21.45 -0.21
C TYR A 25 -1.76 -20.00 -0.44
N SER A 26 -1.54 -19.18 0.59
CA SER A 26 -1.72 -17.74 0.53
C SER A 26 -0.56 -17.07 1.25
N LEU A 27 0.18 -16.23 0.53
CA LEU A 27 1.26 -15.45 1.10
C LEU A 27 0.71 -14.39 2.06
N ALA A 28 -0.45 -13.82 1.75
CA ALA A 28 -1.14 -12.90 2.65
C ALA A 28 -1.42 -13.54 4.02
N ARG A 29 -1.89 -14.80 4.02
CA ARG A 29 -2.13 -15.56 5.25
C ARG A 29 -0.84 -15.89 5.98
N TRP A 30 0.18 -16.31 5.25
CA TRP A 30 1.49 -16.59 5.82
C TRP A 30 2.05 -15.34 6.53
N PHE A 31 1.93 -14.17 5.89
CA PHE A 31 2.41 -12.90 6.41
C PHE A 31 1.71 -12.48 7.72
N LEU A 32 0.39 -12.69 7.84
CA LEU A 32 -0.37 -12.33 9.04
C LEU A 32 -0.28 -13.36 10.17
N CYS A 33 -0.16 -14.66 9.87
CA CYS A 33 -0.23 -15.72 10.89
C CYS A 33 1.14 -16.27 11.29
N SER A 34 2.16 -16.20 10.42
CA SER A 34 3.46 -16.86 10.63
C SER A 34 4.54 -15.93 11.16
N THR A 35 4.29 -14.62 11.17
CA THR A 35 5.21 -13.58 11.65
C THR A 35 5.26 -13.46 13.17
N GLY A 36 4.44 -14.24 13.88
CA GLY A 36 4.43 -14.28 15.35
C GLY A 36 3.68 -13.13 16.00
N LEU A 37 2.77 -12.47 15.27
CA LEU A 37 1.92 -11.40 15.81
C LEU A 37 1.15 -11.87 17.05
N VAL A 38 1.10 -10.99 18.05
CA VAL A 38 0.43 -11.22 19.33
C VAL A 38 -0.74 -10.25 19.45
N ARG A 39 -1.92 -10.78 19.73
CA ARG A 39 -3.13 -10.00 20.02
C ARG A 39 -3.47 -10.09 21.50
N TYR A 40 -4.10 -9.04 22.00
CA TYR A 40 -4.65 -9.03 23.34
C TYR A 40 -6.08 -9.59 23.33
N LEU A 41 -6.40 -10.42 24.31
CA LEU A 41 -7.74 -10.92 24.55
C LEU A 41 -8.55 -9.86 25.31
N TYR A 42 -9.87 -9.86 25.12
CA TYR A 42 -10.73 -9.01 25.94
C TYR A 42 -10.85 -9.64 27.34
N PRO A 43 -10.85 -8.84 28.41
CA PRO A 43 -11.03 -9.35 29.76
C PRO A 43 -12.45 -9.89 29.92
N THR A 44 -12.61 -11.00 30.63
CA THR A 44 -13.93 -11.60 30.85
C THR A 44 -14.72 -10.82 31.91
N ASP A 45 -16.05 -10.84 31.84
CA ASP A 45 -16.91 -10.18 32.85
C ASP A 45 -16.61 -10.68 34.27
N ASP A 46 -16.23 -11.94 34.42
CA ASP A 46 -15.89 -12.55 35.70
C ASP A 46 -14.52 -12.09 36.24
N GLU A 47 -13.54 -11.86 35.37
CA GLU A 47 -12.27 -11.21 35.72
C GLU A 47 -12.50 -9.77 36.17
N LEU A 48 -13.27 -9.01 35.38
CA LEU A 48 -13.61 -7.61 35.70
C LEU A 48 -14.35 -7.51 37.03
N ARG A 49 -15.33 -8.38 37.30
CA ARG A 49 -16.06 -8.42 38.58
C ARG A 49 -15.13 -8.80 39.74
N SER A 50 -14.25 -9.78 39.54
CA SER A 50 -13.31 -10.20 40.59
C SER A 50 -12.32 -9.10 40.96
N LEU A 51 -11.79 -8.38 39.96
CA LEU A 51 -10.86 -7.29 40.17
C LEU A 51 -11.56 -6.05 40.76
N ALA A 52 -12.80 -5.79 40.36
CA ALA A 52 -13.60 -4.67 40.87
C ALA A 52 -14.19 -4.91 42.28
N GLY A 53 -13.99 -6.10 42.86
CA GLY A 53 -14.58 -6.48 44.14
C GLY A 53 -16.10 -6.66 44.09
N ILE A 54 -16.68 -6.84 42.89
CA ILE A 54 -18.12 -7.00 42.70
C ILE A 54 -18.47 -8.48 42.89
N PRO A 55 -19.44 -8.83 43.76
CA PRO A 55 -19.83 -10.21 43.98
C PRO A 55 -20.24 -10.91 42.67
N ARG A 56 -19.68 -12.08 42.39
CA ARG A 56 -20.12 -12.93 41.28
C ARG A 56 -21.62 -13.24 41.43
N GLU A 57 -22.41 -13.04 40.38
CA GLU A 57 -23.78 -13.53 40.33
C GLU A 57 -23.77 -15.05 40.50
N LYS A 58 -24.17 -15.53 41.69
CA LYS A 58 -24.45 -16.94 41.89
C LYS A 58 -25.63 -17.29 41.00
N SER A 59 -25.44 -18.24 40.08
CA SER A 59 -26.52 -18.82 39.28
C SER A 59 -27.59 -19.40 40.22
N LYS A 60 -28.64 -18.64 40.50
CA LYS A 60 -29.83 -19.19 41.13
C LYS A 60 -30.48 -20.09 40.10
N GLY A 61 -30.42 -21.40 40.36
CA GLY A 61 -30.98 -22.41 39.48
C GLY A 61 -32.48 -22.19 39.25
N LYS A 62 -32.86 -22.10 37.98
CA LYS A 62 -33.98 -22.83 37.39
C LYS A 62 -33.97 -22.62 35.88
N ARG A 63 -34.27 -23.72 35.18
CA ARG A 63 -34.49 -23.85 33.74
C ARG A 63 -34.97 -22.55 33.08
N ASP A 64 -34.19 -22.03 32.14
CA ASP A 64 -34.78 -21.55 30.91
C ASP A 64 -33.87 -21.83 29.72
N LYS A 65 -34.44 -22.58 28.78
CA LYS A 65 -33.79 -23.16 27.61
C LYS A 65 -34.11 -22.24 26.44
N ARG A 66 -33.63 -21.00 26.44
CA ARG A 66 -33.81 -20.07 25.32
C ARG A 66 -32.59 -19.21 25.06
N GLN A 67 -32.13 -19.32 23.82
CA GLN A 67 -31.27 -18.41 23.06
C GLN A 67 -29.87 -18.11 23.61
N TYR A 68 -28.90 -18.84 23.07
CA TYR A 68 -27.60 -18.28 22.72
C TYR A 68 -27.79 -17.22 21.63
N GLU A 69 -28.25 -16.03 22.02
CA GLU A 69 -28.11 -14.82 21.21
C GLU A 69 -26.99 -13.98 21.83
N ASN A 70 -25.95 -13.74 21.04
CA ASN A 70 -24.91 -12.77 21.38
C ASN A 70 -25.57 -11.39 21.61
N GLY A 71 -25.61 -10.94 22.87
CA GLY A 71 -25.93 -9.55 23.22
C GLY A 71 -27.17 -9.31 24.08
N ALA A 72 -27.95 -10.33 24.48
CA ALA A 72 -29.15 -10.10 25.30
C ALA A 72 -28.90 -10.37 26.81
N SER A 73 -28.61 -9.28 27.52
CA SER A 73 -28.70 -9.05 28.98
C SER A 73 -27.96 -10.01 29.93
N LYS A 74 -26.73 -9.62 30.31
CA LYS A 74 -26.18 -9.87 31.66
C LYS A 74 -26.04 -8.52 32.35
N SER A 75 -26.44 -8.43 33.61
CA SER A 75 -26.47 -7.23 34.44
C SER A 75 -25.37 -6.22 34.11
N VAL A 76 -25.75 -4.99 33.74
CA VAL A 76 -24.80 -3.89 33.55
C VAL A 76 -24.14 -3.64 34.91
N PHE A 77 -22.84 -3.86 35.00
CA PHE A 77 -22.06 -3.59 36.21
C PHE A 77 -21.04 -2.49 35.93
N HIS A 78 -20.90 -1.56 36.86
CA HIS A 78 -19.96 -0.46 36.72
C HIS A 78 -18.57 -0.91 37.14
N VAL A 79 -17.61 -0.84 36.23
CA VAL A 79 -16.20 -1.15 36.50
C VAL A 79 -15.44 0.15 36.73
N PRO A 80 -14.70 0.29 37.85
CA PRO A 80 -13.82 1.42 38.09
C PRO A 80 -12.75 1.52 36.99
N ARG A 81 -12.43 2.75 36.54
CA ARG A 81 -11.44 2.98 35.47
C ARG A 81 -9.99 2.69 35.90
N ASN A 82 -9.72 2.76 37.20
CA ASN A 82 -8.41 2.54 37.81
C ASN A 82 -8.10 1.07 38.11
N LEU A 83 -8.77 0.13 37.44
CA LEU A 83 -8.59 -1.30 37.68
C LEU A 83 -7.24 -1.79 37.14
N ASP A 84 -6.48 -2.53 37.93
CA ASP A 84 -5.24 -3.16 37.47
C ASP A 84 -5.49 -4.41 36.61
N LEU A 85 -5.97 -4.16 35.39
CA LEU A 85 -6.18 -5.17 34.36
C LEU A 85 -4.86 -5.49 33.66
N GLN A 86 -4.46 -6.76 33.71
CA GLN A 86 -3.43 -7.34 32.84
C GLN A 86 -4.13 -8.08 31.71
N LEU A 87 -3.91 -7.65 30.47
CA LEU A 87 -4.52 -8.30 29.31
C LEU A 87 -3.78 -9.58 28.98
N GLU A 88 -4.52 -10.69 28.84
CA GLU A 88 -3.94 -11.92 28.33
C GLU A 88 -3.58 -11.78 26.85
N SER A 89 -2.45 -12.38 26.47
CA SER A 89 -1.91 -12.29 25.12
C SER A 89 -2.01 -13.65 24.42
N ALA A 90 -2.50 -13.67 23.18
CA ALA A 90 -2.60 -14.86 22.34
C ALA A 90 -1.97 -14.61 20.96
N LYS A 91 -1.44 -15.65 20.32
CA LYS A 91 -0.92 -15.55 18.95
C LYS A 91 -2.08 -15.38 17.96
N VAL A 92 -1.88 -14.56 16.93
CA VAL A 92 -2.87 -14.37 15.87
C VAL A 92 -3.06 -15.67 15.09
N SER A 93 -4.29 -16.19 15.09
CA SER A 93 -4.66 -17.41 14.39
C SER A 93 -5.46 -17.11 13.11
N ILE A 94 -5.51 -18.07 12.19
CA ILE A 94 -6.28 -17.99 10.94
C ILE A 94 -7.75 -17.68 11.22
N LEU A 95 -8.32 -18.29 12.28
CA LEU A 95 -9.72 -18.08 12.67
C LEU A 95 -10.00 -16.62 13.06
N ASP A 96 -9.01 -15.90 13.60
CA ASP A 96 -9.17 -14.51 13.98
C ASP A 96 -9.19 -13.59 12.76
N VAL A 97 -8.32 -13.89 11.78
CA VAL A 97 -8.10 -13.02 10.63
C VAL A 97 -9.22 -13.13 9.58
N ILE A 98 -9.83 -14.31 9.42
CA ILE A 98 -10.91 -14.54 8.43
C ILE A 98 -12.11 -13.63 8.66
N HIS A 99 -12.40 -13.24 9.90
CA HIS A 99 -13.54 -12.39 10.25
C HIS A 99 -13.27 -10.90 10.01
N LEU A 100 -12.05 -10.50 9.64
CA LEU A 100 -11.75 -9.11 9.32
C LEU A 100 -12.43 -8.72 8.00
N ARG A 101 -13.17 -7.62 8.04
CA ARG A 101 -13.98 -7.09 6.91
C ARG A 101 -13.23 -7.06 5.57
N TYR A 102 -11.96 -6.69 5.58
CA TYR A 102 -11.12 -6.52 4.38
C TYR A 102 -10.11 -7.64 4.16
N TYR A 103 -10.19 -8.75 4.90
CA TYR A 103 -9.23 -9.85 4.76
C TYR A 103 -9.23 -10.46 3.37
N SER A 104 -10.43 -10.72 2.80
CA SER A 104 -10.56 -11.30 1.46
C SER A 104 -9.92 -10.40 0.38
N GLU A 105 -10.15 -9.08 0.48
CA GLU A 105 -9.57 -8.12 -0.47
C GLU A 105 -8.06 -7.99 -0.33
N TYR A 106 -7.56 -7.96 0.92
CA TYR A 106 -6.12 -7.98 1.21
C TYR A 106 -5.45 -9.25 0.69
N GLN A 107 -6.07 -10.41 0.95
CA GLN A 107 -5.57 -11.70 0.50
C GLN A 107 -5.47 -11.73 -1.02
N MET A 108 -6.54 -11.32 -1.71
CA MET A 108 -6.58 -11.26 -3.17
C MET A 108 -5.48 -10.34 -3.71
N LEU A 109 -5.34 -9.12 -3.18
CA LEU A 109 -4.35 -8.16 -3.67
C LEU A 109 -2.92 -8.68 -3.52
N MET A 110 -2.57 -9.15 -2.33
CA MET A 110 -1.22 -9.61 -2.03
C MET A 110 -0.87 -10.86 -2.85
N ASP A 111 -1.75 -11.87 -2.87
CA ASP A 111 -1.49 -13.10 -3.62
C ASP A 111 -1.44 -12.82 -5.14
N PHE A 112 -2.35 -12.01 -5.67
CA PHE A 112 -2.37 -11.61 -7.09
C PHE A 112 -1.13 -10.81 -7.49
N SER A 113 -0.62 -9.92 -6.63
CA SER A 113 0.61 -9.17 -6.90
C SER A 113 1.83 -10.08 -7.09
N VAL A 114 1.92 -11.17 -6.32
CA VAL A 114 2.99 -12.15 -6.45
C VAL A 114 2.82 -12.98 -7.72
N TYR A 115 1.60 -13.41 -8.04
CA TYR A 115 1.36 -14.10 -9.31
C TYR A 115 1.68 -13.21 -10.52
N ALA A 116 1.30 -11.94 -10.50
CA ALA A 116 1.66 -10.98 -11.54
C ALA A 116 3.18 -10.78 -11.65
N LEU A 117 3.90 -10.70 -10.52
CA LEU A 117 5.35 -10.62 -10.50
C LEU A 117 6.01 -11.86 -11.13
N ILE A 118 5.49 -13.07 -10.83
CA ILE A 118 5.98 -14.31 -11.42
C ILE A 118 5.70 -14.34 -12.92
N VAL A 119 4.49 -13.97 -13.36
CA VAL A 119 4.13 -13.91 -14.79
C VAL A 119 5.04 -12.92 -15.51
N TYR A 120 5.26 -11.74 -14.95
CA TYR A 120 6.15 -10.72 -15.50
C TYR A 120 7.58 -11.23 -15.61
N THR A 121 8.13 -11.77 -14.53
CA THR A 121 9.51 -12.30 -14.50
C THR A 121 9.71 -13.44 -15.50
N LEU A 122 8.77 -14.39 -15.56
CA LEU A 122 8.83 -15.48 -16.53
C LEU A 122 8.75 -14.93 -17.96
N THR A 123 7.83 -13.99 -18.22
CA THR A 123 7.68 -13.39 -19.54
C THR A 123 8.97 -12.67 -19.97
N GLU A 124 9.62 -11.92 -19.08
CA GLU A 124 10.91 -11.27 -19.35
C GLU A 124 12.02 -12.29 -19.62
N ILE A 125 12.12 -13.36 -18.84
CA ILE A 125 13.09 -14.44 -19.07
C ILE A 125 12.87 -15.10 -20.44
N PHE A 126 11.62 -15.42 -20.79
CA PHE A 126 11.32 -15.99 -22.11
C PHE A 126 11.55 -14.99 -23.24
N SER A 127 11.28 -13.71 -23.03
CA SER A 127 11.52 -12.63 -23.99
C SER A 127 13.01 -12.43 -24.28
N TYR A 128 13.87 -12.68 -23.29
CA TYR A 128 15.32 -12.69 -23.47
C TYR A 128 15.79 -13.77 -24.46
N PHE A 129 15.19 -14.95 -24.42
CA PHE A 129 15.52 -16.05 -25.33
C PHE A 129 14.78 -15.96 -26.68
N ILE A 130 13.54 -15.50 -26.67
CA ILE A 130 12.65 -15.42 -27.83
C ILE A 130 12.07 -14.00 -27.89
N PRO A 131 12.67 -13.09 -28.70
CA PRO A 131 12.25 -11.70 -28.72
C PRO A 131 10.82 -11.56 -29.25
N LEU A 132 10.03 -10.69 -28.63
CA LEU A 132 8.71 -10.34 -29.12
C LEU A 132 8.82 -9.61 -30.47
N LYS A 133 8.06 -10.08 -31.46
CA LYS A 133 7.82 -9.35 -32.70
C LYS A 133 6.31 -9.08 -32.80
N ASP A 134 5.94 -7.81 -32.83
CA ASP A 134 4.58 -7.32 -33.10
C ASP A 134 3.46 -7.80 -32.13
N GLU A 135 3.79 -8.23 -30.91
CA GLU A 135 2.82 -8.68 -29.90
C GLU A 135 2.70 -7.72 -28.72
N ILE A 136 1.48 -7.55 -28.18
CA ILE A 136 1.24 -6.81 -26.94
C ILE A 136 1.76 -7.64 -25.77
N ASN A 137 2.62 -7.07 -24.93
CA ASN A 137 3.13 -7.76 -23.75
C ASN A 137 2.00 -8.01 -22.73
N LEU A 138 1.47 -9.24 -22.71
CA LEU A 138 0.37 -9.65 -21.84
C LEU A 138 0.74 -9.53 -20.36
N SER A 139 2.02 -9.66 -20.00
CA SER A 139 2.45 -9.49 -18.61
C SER A 139 2.23 -8.07 -18.09
N MET A 140 2.28 -7.06 -18.96
CA MET A 140 1.98 -5.67 -18.60
C MET A 140 0.51 -5.49 -18.22
N ILE A 141 -0.39 -6.29 -18.81
CA ILE A 141 -1.82 -6.31 -18.44
C ILE A 141 -1.98 -6.83 -17.00
N TRP A 142 -1.22 -7.85 -16.59
CA TRP A 142 -1.24 -8.35 -15.21
C TRP A 142 -0.78 -7.27 -14.22
N CYS A 143 0.32 -6.56 -14.54
CA CYS A 143 0.78 -5.43 -13.74
C CYS A 143 -0.27 -4.32 -13.65
N CYS A 144 -0.94 -3.99 -14.75
CA CYS A 144 -2.04 -3.02 -14.78
C CYS A 144 -3.22 -3.46 -13.89
N LEU A 145 -3.59 -4.73 -13.91
CA LEU A 145 -4.63 -5.28 -13.03
C LEU A 145 -4.28 -5.15 -11.54
N VAL A 146 -3.01 -5.33 -11.15
CA VAL A 146 -2.56 -5.11 -9.76
C VAL A 146 -2.76 -3.65 -9.35
N VAL A 147 -2.44 -2.70 -10.23
CA VAL A 147 -2.66 -1.26 -9.98
C VAL A 147 -4.17 -0.97 -9.85
N LEU A 148 -5.00 -1.51 -10.73
CA LEU A 148 -6.45 -1.34 -10.67
C LEU A 148 -7.06 -1.93 -9.40
N PHE A 149 -6.62 -3.12 -8.97
CA PHE A 149 -7.05 -3.71 -7.70
C PHE A 149 -6.62 -2.88 -6.49
N SER A 150 -5.40 -2.35 -6.52
CA SER A 150 -4.92 -1.43 -5.48
C SER A 150 -5.78 -0.17 -5.41
N MET A 151 -6.07 0.45 -6.56
CA MET A 151 -6.94 1.63 -6.66
C MET A 151 -8.36 1.32 -6.18
N LYS A 152 -8.93 0.18 -6.57
CA LYS A 152 -10.25 -0.27 -6.10
C LYS A 152 -10.30 -0.36 -4.57
N ILE A 153 -9.29 -0.96 -3.94
CA ILE A 153 -9.24 -1.12 -2.48
C ILE A 153 -9.08 0.24 -1.80
N LEU A 154 -8.23 1.12 -2.32
CA LEU A 154 -8.10 2.49 -1.79
C LEU A 154 -9.44 3.24 -1.86
N LEU A 155 -10.15 3.15 -2.97
CA LEU A 155 -11.45 3.79 -3.16
C LEU A 155 -12.52 3.19 -2.22
N SER A 156 -12.53 1.88 -2.05
CA SER A 156 -13.38 1.16 -1.09
C SER A 156 -13.14 1.62 0.35
N LEU A 157 -11.87 1.79 0.74
CA LEU A 157 -11.50 2.31 2.05
C LEU A 157 -11.95 3.75 2.22
N THR A 158 -11.69 4.63 1.24
CA THR A 158 -12.14 6.03 1.28
C THR A 158 -13.66 6.12 1.41
N VAL A 159 -14.42 5.35 0.63
CA VAL A 159 -15.89 5.33 0.73
C VAL A 159 -16.37 4.94 2.14
N GLN A 160 -15.68 4.03 2.81
CA GLN A 160 -16.03 3.67 4.19
C GLN A 160 -15.86 4.84 5.15
N TYR A 161 -14.75 5.59 5.08
CA TYR A 161 -14.56 6.82 5.87
C TYR A 161 -15.64 7.87 5.54
N PHE A 162 -16.08 7.95 4.29
CA PHE A 162 -17.17 8.85 3.92
C PHE A 162 -18.54 8.39 4.45
N THR A 163 -18.76 7.12 4.76
CA THR A 163 -20.10 6.61 5.12
C THR A 163 -20.40 6.70 6.63
N GLY A 164 -19.41 7.04 7.48
CA GLY A 164 -19.62 7.13 8.93
C GLY A 164 -20.60 8.24 9.35
N GLU A 165 -21.42 7.99 10.36
CA GLU A 165 -22.44 8.94 10.84
C GLU A 165 -21.85 10.23 11.44
N GLU A 166 -20.62 10.18 11.99
CA GLU A 166 -19.87 11.34 12.50
C GLU A 166 -18.74 11.81 11.56
N SER A 167 -18.81 11.49 10.26
CA SER A 167 -17.68 11.64 9.32
C SER A 167 -17.47 13.03 8.70
N ILE A 168 -18.12 14.11 9.20
CA ILE A 168 -17.98 15.45 8.59
C ILE A 168 -16.50 15.89 8.53
N GLY A 169 -15.73 15.65 9.61
CA GLY A 169 -14.30 15.95 9.65
C GLY A 169 -13.45 15.06 8.74
N GLU A 170 -13.84 13.80 8.56
CA GLU A 170 -13.12 12.85 7.69
C GLU A 170 -13.31 13.23 6.21
N ARG A 171 -14.55 13.54 5.81
CA ARG A 171 -14.88 13.98 4.44
C ARG A 171 -14.18 15.28 4.08
N SER A 172 -14.20 16.26 4.99
CA SER A 172 -13.54 17.55 4.76
C SER A 172 -12.02 17.40 4.64
N THR A 173 -11.40 16.52 5.43
CA THR A 173 -9.95 16.24 5.35
C THR A 173 -9.56 15.69 3.97
N VAL A 174 -10.36 14.79 3.38
CA VAL A 174 -10.07 14.25 2.04
C VAL A 174 -10.21 15.32 0.96
N ILE A 175 -11.23 16.18 1.06
CA ILE A 175 -11.43 17.28 0.10
C ILE A 175 -10.28 18.30 0.19
N VAL A 176 -9.91 18.70 1.42
CA VAL A 176 -8.80 19.65 1.63
C VAL A 176 -7.48 19.08 1.12
N THR A 177 -7.21 17.80 1.40
CA THR A 177 -5.99 17.15 0.90
C THR A 177 -5.99 16.97 -0.61
N PHE A 178 -7.15 16.71 -1.25
CA PHE A 178 -7.27 16.73 -2.71
C PHE A 178 -6.83 18.07 -3.30
N PHE A 179 -7.36 19.19 -2.80
CA PHE A 179 -6.97 20.52 -3.29
C PHE A 179 -5.50 20.84 -2.98
N ALA A 180 -4.98 20.46 -1.81
CA ALA A 180 -3.57 20.64 -1.47
C ALA A 180 -2.66 19.86 -2.44
N TYR A 181 -2.98 18.60 -2.72
CA TYR A 181 -2.23 17.79 -3.67
C TYR A 181 -2.41 18.26 -5.12
N LEU A 182 -3.54 18.85 -5.48
CA LEU A 182 -3.74 19.46 -6.80
C LEU A 182 -2.80 20.65 -7.00
N VAL A 183 -2.75 21.57 -6.04
CA VAL A 183 -1.83 22.72 -6.07
C VAL A 183 -0.38 22.24 -6.12
N LEU A 184 -0.02 21.27 -5.27
CA LEU A 184 1.33 20.70 -5.25
C LEU A 184 1.69 20.02 -6.58
N SER A 185 0.78 19.22 -7.15
CA SER A 185 1.02 18.51 -8.41
C SER A 185 1.13 19.48 -9.58
N MET A 186 0.30 20.53 -9.63
CA MET A 186 0.43 21.59 -10.63
C MET A 186 1.77 22.32 -10.50
N ALA A 187 2.19 22.67 -9.28
CA ALA A 187 3.48 23.31 -9.04
C ALA A 187 4.65 22.42 -9.52
N ILE A 188 4.61 21.13 -9.24
CA ILE A 188 5.64 20.17 -9.67
C ILE A 188 5.64 19.99 -11.21
N LEU A 189 4.48 19.91 -11.86
CA LEU A 189 4.38 19.72 -13.32
C LEU A 189 4.71 20.98 -14.14
N LEU A 190 4.76 22.15 -13.49
CA LEU A 190 5.27 23.39 -14.08
C LEU A 190 6.80 23.45 -14.11
N ILE A 191 7.48 22.66 -13.27
CA ILE A 191 8.94 22.58 -13.26
C ILE A 191 9.44 22.02 -14.60
N ASP A 192 10.55 22.57 -15.10
CA ASP A 192 11.16 22.15 -16.36
C ASP A 192 11.73 20.71 -16.27
N GLU A 193 11.56 19.93 -17.33
CA GLU A 193 12.01 18.53 -17.40
C GLU A 193 13.55 18.41 -17.35
N LYS A 194 14.26 19.52 -17.58
CA LYS A 194 15.70 19.61 -17.35
C LYS A 194 16.07 19.37 -15.87
N THR A 195 15.15 19.61 -14.94
CA THR A 195 15.37 19.44 -13.51
C THR A 195 14.65 18.22 -12.93
N LEU A 196 13.46 17.88 -13.42
CA LEU A 196 12.69 16.70 -13.02
C LEU A 196 12.57 15.72 -14.18
N GLU A 197 13.03 14.47 -14.03
CA GLU A 197 12.92 13.46 -15.09
C GLU A 197 11.49 12.90 -15.17
N THR A 198 10.56 13.69 -15.70
CA THR A 198 9.17 13.27 -15.93
C THR A 198 9.01 12.45 -17.21
N GLY A 199 9.79 12.74 -18.25
CA GLY A 199 9.64 12.14 -19.59
C GLY A 199 8.31 12.48 -20.27
N LEU A 200 7.61 13.52 -19.78
CA LEU A 200 6.26 13.85 -20.21
C LEU A 200 6.26 14.53 -21.59
N GLU A 201 7.29 15.31 -21.91
CA GLU A 201 7.42 15.97 -23.20
C GLU A 201 7.65 14.98 -24.34
N GLU A 202 8.52 14.00 -24.11
CA GLU A 202 8.80 12.94 -25.07
C GLU A 202 7.56 12.06 -25.29
N ALA A 203 6.86 11.71 -24.20
CA ALA A 203 5.60 10.98 -24.27
C ALA A 203 4.51 11.77 -25.01
N TYR A 204 4.38 13.08 -24.75
CA TYR A 204 3.45 13.96 -25.44
C TYR A 204 3.78 14.07 -26.94
N GLY A 205 5.06 14.21 -27.29
CA GLY A 205 5.53 14.23 -28.66
C GLY A 205 5.14 12.95 -29.40
N SER A 206 5.48 11.79 -28.84
CA SER A 206 5.14 10.49 -29.41
C SER A 206 3.63 10.26 -29.53
N PHE A 207 2.85 10.65 -28.51
CA PHE A 207 1.39 10.58 -28.54
C PHE A 207 0.81 11.45 -29.65
N ASN A 208 1.28 12.71 -29.75
CA ASN A 208 0.79 13.65 -30.75
C ASN A 208 1.12 13.16 -32.18
N THR A 209 2.34 12.68 -32.41
CA THR A 209 2.73 12.07 -33.69
C THR A 209 1.85 10.87 -34.04
N SER A 210 1.61 9.97 -33.08
CA SER A 210 0.78 8.79 -33.29
C SER A 210 -0.68 9.15 -33.55
N ALA A 211 -1.22 10.12 -32.81
CA ALA A 211 -2.58 10.61 -32.96
C ALA A 211 -2.77 11.31 -34.31
N HIS A 212 -1.79 12.10 -34.77
CA HIS A 212 -1.82 12.75 -36.07
C HIS A 212 -1.92 11.72 -37.21
N VAL A 213 -1.10 10.65 -37.17
CA VAL A 213 -1.17 9.56 -38.16
C VAL A 213 -2.51 8.83 -38.13
N PHE A 214 -3.10 8.64 -36.94
CA PHE A 214 -4.42 8.02 -36.82
C PHE A 214 -5.53 8.90 -37.38
N LEU A 215 -5.50 10.20 -37.11
CA LEU A 215 -6.52 11.15 -37.55
C LEU A 215 -6.47 11.41 -39.06
N GLU A 216 -5.27 11.48 -39.63
CA GLU A 216 -5.06 11.58 -41.07
C GLU A 216 -5.65 10.37 -41.80
N LYS A 217 -5.46 9.15 -41.26
CA LYS A 217 -6.09 7.93 -41.79
C LYS A 217 -7.62 7.96 -41.77
N HIS A 218 -8.23 8.75 -40.87
CA HIS A 218 -9.68 8.90 -40.76
C HIS A 218 -10.20 10.19 -41.42
N GLY A 219 -9.38 10.87 -42.22
CA GLY A 219 -9.77 12.05 -43.01
C GLY A 219 -9.95 13.34 -42.20
N LEU A 220 -9.49 13.36 -40.94
CA LEU A 220 -9.53 14.53 -40.07
C LEU A 220 -8.14 15.19 -40.06
N THR A 221 -7.91 16.15 -40.95
CA THR A 221 -6.68 16.95 -40.98
C THR A 221 -6.72 17.99 -39.87
N ILE A 222 -6.11 17.68 -38.72
CA ILE A 222 -5.97 18.65 -37.63
C ILE A 222 -4.84 19.62 -37.97
N THR A 223 -5.15 20.90 -38.05
CA THR A 223 -4.20 21.98 -38.31
C THR A 223 -3.30 22.25 -37.10
N SER A 224 -1.99 22.02 -37.28
CA SER A 224 -0.80 22.58 -36.60
C SER A 224 -0.65 22.50 -35.07
N GLU A 225 -1.71 22.34 -34.29
CA GLU A 225 -1.63 22.03 -32.86
C GLU A 225 -2.30 20.68 -32.64
N GLY A 226 -1.60 19.76 -31.97
CA GLY A 226 -2.08 18.40 -31.74
C GLY A 226 -3.48 18.32 -31.11
N PRO A 227 -4.11 17.14 -31.06
CA PRO A 227 -5.50 16.98 -30.61
C PRO A 227 -5.77 17.39 -29.15
N ALA A 228 -4.74 17.59 -28.32
CA ALA A 228 -4.87 18.12 -26.97
C ALA A 228 -3.68 19.04 -26.66
N SER A 229 -3.93 20.20 -26.03
CA SER A 229 -2.84 21.10 -25.62
C SER A 229 -1.97 20.47 -24.53
N LYS A 230 -0.66 20.74 -24.56
CA LYS A 230 0.28 20.29 -23.52
C LYS A 230 -0.16 20.72 -22.11
N PHE A 231 -0.76 21.90 -21.98
CA PHE A 231 -1.30 22.39 -20.71
C PHE A 231 -2.51 21.60 -20.22
N ILE A 232 -3.46 21.23 -21.09
CA ILE A 232 -4.62 20.43 -20.66
C ILE A 232 -4.17 19.03 -20.22
N LEU A 233 -3.18 18.44 -20.91
CA LEU A 233 -2.66 17.13 -20.53
C LEU A 233 -1.95 17.18 -19.17
N LYS A 234 -1.11 18.20 -18.93
CA LYS A 234 -0.50 18.43 -17.62
C LYS A 234 -1.54 18.64 -16.52
N PHE A 235 -2.61 19.38 -16.79
CA PHE A 235 -3.70 19.57 -15.83
C PHE A 235 -4.43 18.26 -15.52
N CYS A 236 -4.77 17.45 -16.53
CA CYS A 236 -5.39 16.14 -16.33
C CYS A 236 -4.51 15.22 -15.47
N ILE A 237 -3.20 15.18 -15.71
CA ILE A 237 -2.26 14.42 -14.88
C ILE A 237 -2.24 14.97 -13.45
N ALA A 238 -2.23 16.30 -13.27
CA ALA A 238 -2.28 16.91 -11.95
C ALA A 238 -3.54 16.50 -11.17
N VAL A 239 -4.70 16.44 -11.82
CA VAL A 239 -5.97 15.97 -11.23
C VAL A 239 -5.88 14.49 -10.83
N TRP A 240 -5.29 13.64 -11.67
CA TRP A 240 -5.06 12.23 -11.33
C TRP A 240 -4.11 12.07 -10.13
N CYS A 241 -3.02 12.83 -10.09
CA CYS A 241 -2.09 12.86 -8.95
C CYS A 241 -2.79 13.32 -7.67
N ALA A 242 -3.63 14.37 -7.76
CA ALA A 242 -4.41 14.87 -6.63
C ALA A 242 -5.41 13.84 -6.11
N LEU A 243 -6.11 13.14 -7.01
CA LEU A 243 -7.05 12.08 -6.66
C LEU A 243 -6.34 10.91 -5.97
N ILE A 244 -5.22 10.45 -6.52
CA ILE A 244 -4.40 9.40 -5.90
C ILE A 244 -3.89 9.86 -4.53
N GLY A 245 -3.39 11.09 -4.42
CA GLY A 245 -2.93 11.68 -3.15
C GLY A 245 -4.04 11.71 -2.09
N ALA A 246 -5.25 12.12 -2.46
CA ALA A 246 -6.41 12.15 -1.57
C ALA A 246 -6.82 10.74 -1.10
N LEU A 247 -6.77 9.74 -1.97
CA LEU A 247 -7.02 8.34 -1.62
C LEU A 247 -5.97 7.80 -0.62
N PHE A 248 -4.73 8.27 -0.69
CA PHE A 248 -3.67 7.91 0.24
C PHE A 248 -3.68 8.69 1.56
N THR A 249 -4.50 9.73 1.73
CA THR A 249 -4.53 10.55 2.95
C THR A 249 -4.77 9.72 4.22
N PHE A 250 -5.84 8.93 4.30
CA PHE A 250 -6.12 8.11 5.48
C PHE A 250 -5.14 6.95 5.69
N PRO A 251 -4.79 6.15 4.67
CA PRO A 251 -3.73 5.16 4.79
C PRO A 251 -2.41 5.77 5.26
N GLY A 252 -2.06 6.96 4.75
CA GLY A 252 -0.85 7.70 5.13
C GLY A 252 -0.85 8.13 6.58
N LEU A 253 -1.95 8.74 7.05
CA LEU A 253 -2.12 9.11 8.47
C LEU A 253 -2.05 7.88 9.39
N ARG A 254 -2.69 6.78 8.98
CA ARG A 254 -2.65 5.53 9.74
C ARG A 254 -1.25 4.94 9.82
N MET A 255 -0.51 4.95 8.71
CA MET A 255 0.88 4.51 8.67
C MET A 255 1.78 5.40 9.54
N ALA A 256 1.59 6.72 9.50
CA ALA A 256 2.33 7.66 10.34
C ALA A 256 2.06 7.41 11.83
N LYS A 257 0.81 7.13 12.22
CA LYS A 257 0.46 6.76 13.59
C LYS A 257 1.09 5.44 14.01
N MET A 258 1.00 4.39 13.18
CA MET A 258 1.66 3.10 13.44
C MET A 258 3.17 3.26 13.60
N HIS A 259 3.80 4.13 12.81
CA HIS A 259 5.21 4.45 12.95
C HIS A 259 5.52 5.09 14.30
N TRP A 260 4.77 6.13 14.68
CA TRP A 260 4.93 6.77 15.98
C TRP A 260 4.77 5.78 17.14
N ASP A 261 3.75 4.93 17.08
CA ASP A 261 3.50 3.91 18.10
C ASP A 261 4.65 2.89 18.15
N SER A 262 5.14 2.41 17.00
CA SER A 262 6.28 1.48 16.94
C SER A 262 7.57 2.07 17.55
N LEU A 263 7.80 3.37 17.37
CA LEU A 263 8.96 4.06 17.96
C LEU A 263 8.86 4.11 19.49
N LYS A 264 7.67 4.32 20.04
CA LYS A 264 7.42 4.30 21.48
C LYS A 264 7.75 2.93 22.09
N TYR A 265 7.34 1.85 21.44
CA TYR A 265 7.67 0.48 21.89
C TYR A 265 9.14 0.11 21.70
N CYS A 266 9.79 0.63 20.65
CA CYS A 266 11.19 0.36 20.36
C CYS A 266 12.17 1.36 21.00
N ASN A 267 11.71 2.22 21.92
CA ASN A 267 12.51 3.31 22.46
C ASN A 267 13.77 2.81 23.19
N GLU A 268 13.68 1.65 23.85
CA GLU A 268 14.83 1.02 24.52
C GLU A 268 15.87 0.46 23.52
N ARG A 269 15.44 0.08 22.30
CA ARG A 269 16.29 -0.50 21.27
C ARG A 269 16.62 0.54 20.19
N LYS A 270 17.63 1.36 20.45
CA LYS A 270 18.07 2.46 19.55
C LYS A 270 18.30 2.03 18.09
N VAL A 271 18.86 0.84 17.86
CA VAL A 271 19.09 0.31 16.51
C VAL A 271 17.77 0.07 15.77
N MET A 272 16.77 -0.51 16.42
CA MET A 272 15.46 -0.75 15.80
C MET A 272 14.71 0.55 15.53
N SER A 273 14.79 1.51 16.45
CA SER A 273 14.26 2.86 16.24
C SER A 273 14.88 3.53 15.00
N LEU A 274 16.21 3.43 14.84
CA LEU A 274 16.91 3.94 13.67
C LEU A 274 16.47 3.24 12.37
N VAL A 275 16.33 1.91 12.38
CA VAL A 275 15.85 1.14 11.23
C VAL A 275 14.43 1.54 10.82
N LEU A 276 13.53 1.76 11.79
CA LEU A 276 12.16 2.21 11.54
C LEU A 276 12.12 3.63 10.93
N ASN A 277 12.96 4.54 11.42
CA ASN A 277 13.09 5.88 10.87
C ASN A 277 13.62 5.86 9.43
N ILE A 278 14.62 5.01 9.15
CA ILE A 278 15.12 4.80 7.78
C ILE A 278 13.95 4.36 6.89
N SER A 279 13.21 3.31 7.27
CA SER A 279 12.07 2.78 6.51
C SER A 279 10.95 3.80 6.25
N PHE A 280 10.73 4.70 7.20
CA PHE A 280 9.76 5.77 7.06
C PHE A 280 10.20 6.82 6.02
N ILE A 281 11.49 7.19 6.01
CA ILE A 281 12.07 8.21 5.13
C ILE A 281 12.41 7.66 3.73
N THR A 282 12.61 6.35 3.59
CA THR A 282 13.10 5.73 2.35
C THR A 282 12.27 6.05 1.09
N PRO A 283 10.92 6.11 1.10
CA PRO A 283 10.16 6.51 -0.09
C PRO A 283 10.46 7.93 -0.55
N PHE A 284 10.73 8.85 0.40
CA PHE A 284 11.13 10.21 0.06
C PHE A 284 12.52 10.21 -0.59
N ILE A 285 13.46 9.44 -0.04
CA ILE A 285 14.80 9.26 -0.63
C ILE A 285 14.68 8.72 -2.04
N LEU A 286 13.81 7.72 -2.29
CA LEU A 286 13.56 7.23 -3.64
C LEU A 286 13.16 8.38 -4.56
N VAL A 287 12.15 9.18 -4.24
CA VAL A 287 11.72 10.30 -5.11
C VAL A 287 12.87 11.25 -5.47
N LEU A 288 13.84 11.48 -4.57
CA LEU A 288 15.01 12.33 -4.86
C LEU A 288 15.89 11.79 -6.00
N PHE A 289 15.87 10.49 -6.29
CA PHE A 289 16.59 9.90 -7.42
C PHE A 289 16.01 10.30 -8.79
N TRP A 290 14.80 10.85 -8.84
CA TRP A 290 14.17 11.37 -10.06
C TRP A 290 14.39 12.89 -10.24
N LEU A 291 15.00 13.56 -9.25
CA LEU A 291 15.43 14.95 -9.34
C LEU A 291 16.87 15.01 -9.88
N ARG A 292 17.03 15.43 -11.14
CA ARG A 292 18.34 15.56 -11.81
C ARG A 292 19.37 16.34 -11.01
N PRO A 293 19.07 17.55 -10.46
CA PRO A 293 20.10 18.35 -9.80
C PRO A 293 20.53 17.77 -8.44
N VAL A 294 19.70 16.92 -7.83
CA VAL A 294 19.97 16.36 -6.50
C VAL A 294 20.87 15.12 -6.59
N THR A 295 20.53 14.19 -7.49
CA THR A 295 21.17 12.86 -7.53
C THR A 295 21.93 12.63 -8.83
N LYS A 296 21.26 12.69 -9.98
CA LYS A 296 21.86 12.37 -11.29
C LYS A 296 23.11 13.22 -11.57
N HIS A 297 23.01 14.53 -11.43
CA HIS A 297 24.15 15.44 -11.68
C HIS A 297 25.36 15.13 -10.79
N TYR A 298 25.14 14.81 -9.51
CA TYR A 298 26.23 14.49 -8.58
C TYR A 298 26.86 13.11 -8.84
N LEU A 299 26.07 12.14 -9.29
CA LEU A 299 26.52 10.76 -9.44
C LEU A 299 27.08 10.45 -10.84
N THR A 300 26.53 11.08 -11.89
CA THR A 300 26.89 10.76 -13.28
C THR A 300 27.67 11.87 -13.99
N VAL A 301 27.60 13.12 -13.52
CA VAL A 301 28.24 14.27 -14.20
C VAL A 301 29.39 14.83 -13.38
N ARG A 302 29.25 14.92 -12.05
CA ARG A 302 30.28 15.48 -11.19
C ARG A 302 31.47 14.53 -11.03
N ILE A 303 32.66 15.06 -11.30
CA ILE A 303 33.93 14.40 -11.02
C ILE A 303 34.39 14.90 -9.64
N PHE A 304 34.57 14.00 -8.69
CA PHE A 304 35.09 14.35 -7.36
C PHE A 304 36.62 14.43 -7.39
N ASN A 305 37.19 15.25 -6.50
CA ASN A 305 38.64 15.45 -6.41
C ASN A 305 39.36 14.10 -6.23
N GLY A 306 40.26 13.76 -7.16
CA GLY A 306 41.02 12.52 -7.15
C GLY A 306 40.44 11.38 -8.01
N MET A 307 39.38 11.63 -8.79
CA MET A 307 38.84 10.67 -9.77
C MET A 307 38.95 11.22 -11.19
N ASP A 308 39.21 10.34 -12.17
CA ASP A 308 39.27 10.71 -13.60
C ASP A 308 37.91 10.59 -14.30
N LYS A 309 36.94 9.94 -13.66
CA LYS A 309 35.61 9.63 -14.20
C LYS A 309 34.51 9.91 -13.16
N PRO A 310 33.27 10.19 -13.57
CA PRO A 310 32.14 10.28 -12.65
C PRO A 310 31.90 8.95 -11.94
N LEU A 311 31.20 9.00 -10.80
CA LEU A 311 31.00 7.85 -9.91
C LEU A 311 30.22 6.70 -10.58
N LEU A 312 29.24 7.04 -11.41
CA LEU A 312 28.35 6.11 -12.11
C LEU A 312 28.19 6.52 -13.57
N THR A 313 28.04 5.54 -14.46
CA THR A 313 27.57 5.78 -15.84
C THR A 313 26.05 6.00 -15.84
N GLU A 314 25.50 6.62 -16.89
CA GLU A 314 24.06 6.86 -16.99
C GLU A 314 23.24 5.55 -16.93
N SER A 315 23.68 4.51 -17.65
CA SER A 315 23.04 3.19 -17.62
C SER A 315 23.11 2.50 -16.27
N ALA A 316 24.22 2.67 -15.54
CA ALA A 316 24.37 2.14 -14.19
C ALA A 316 23.46 2.88 -13.20
N PHE A 317 23.28 4.18 -13.36
CA PHE A 317 22.37 4.99 -12.54
C PHE A 317 20.91 4.58 -12.76
N ASP A 318 20.49 4.34 -14.00
CA ASP A 318 19.14 3.88 -14.31
C ASP A 318 18.86 2.49 -13.72
N SER A 319 19.83 1.58 -13.82
CA SER A 319 19.75 0.25 -13.20
C SER A 319 19.68 0.34 -11.68
N LEU A 320 20.50 1.21 -11.07
CA LEU A 320 20.52 1.44 -9.62
C LEU A 320 19.14 1.91 -9.12
N ARG A 321 18.48 2.82 -9.84
CA ARG A 321 17.15 3.32 -9.46
C ARG A 321 16.12 2.18 -9.37
N LEU A 322 16.09 1.29 -10.36
CA LEU A 322 15.19 0.14 -10.36
C LEU A 322 15.50 -0.83 -9.23
N ILE A 323 16.79 -1.13 -9.00
CA ILE A 323 17.22 -2.00 -7.91
C ILE A 323 16.83 -1.41 -6.55
N LEU A 324 16.99 -0.10 -6.37
CA LEU A 324 16.60 0.59 -5.14
C LEU A 324 15.09 0.47 -4.91
N VAL A 325 14.24 0.65 -5.92
CA VAL A 325 12.78 0.48 -5.76
C VAL A 325 12.45 -0.91 -5.21
N ILE A 326 13.04 -1.97 -5.80
CA ILE A 326 12.83 -3.36 -5.36
C ILE A 326 13.34 -3.55 -3.92
N ALA A 327 14.55 -3.08 -3.63
CA ALA A 327 15.16 -3.20 -2.30
C ALA A 327 14.31 -2.54 -1.22
N VAL A 328 13.74 -1.36 -1.50
CA VAL A 328 12.88 -0.62 -0.56
C VAL A 328 11.56 -1.33 -0.33
N VAL A 329 10.96 -1.91 -1.37
CA VAL A 329 9.73 -2.71 -1.22
C VAL A 329 10.01 -3.92 -0.32
N ILE A 330 11.08 -4.67 -0.57
CA ILE A 330 11.47 -5.83 0.26
C ILE A 330 11.73 -5.37 1.70
N PHE A 331 12.50 -4.30 1.89
CA PHE A 331 12.81 -3.76 3.22
C PHE A 331 11.54 -3.38 4.00
N ARG A 332 10.56 -2.76 3.34
CA ARG A 332 9.27 -2.43 3.95
C ARG A 332 8.44 -3.66 4.29
N LEU A 333 8.42 -4.67 3.41
CA LEU A 333 7.72 -5.93 3.67
C LEU A 333 8.31 -6.66 4.88
N ILE A 334 9.64 -6.63 5.06
CA ILE A 334 10.30 -7.22 6.23
C ILE A 334 9.90 -6.51 7.53
N LEU A 335 9.75 -5.18 7.51
CA LEU A 335 9.42 -4.38 8.69
C LEU A 335 7.91 -4.29 8.97
N MET A 336 7.06 -4.60 8.00
CA MET A 336 5.61 -4.53 8.14
C MET A 336 5.03 -5.31 9.35
N PRO A 337 5.57 -6.46 9.81
CA PRO A 337 5.07 -7.12 11.01
C PRO A 337 5.26 -6.28 12.28
N LEU A 338 6.32 -5.46 12.36
CA LEU A 338 6.55 -4.57 13.51
C LEU A 338 5.49 -3.46 13.57
N TYR A 339 5.15 -2.88 12.42
CA TYR A 339 4.08 -1.88 12.33
C TYR A 339 2.71 -2.48 12.68
N LEU A 340 2.43 -3.71 12.23
CA LEU A 340 1.21 -4.44 12.58
C LEU A 340 1.15 -4.76 14.08
N GLN A 341 2.27 -5.16 14.69
CA GLN A 341 2.32 -5.42 16.13
C GLN A 341 2.05 -4.14 16.93
N ALA A 342 2.66 -3.01 16.53
CA ALA A 342 2.38 -1.72 17.18
C ALA A 342 0.89 -1.36 17.12
N TYR A 343 0.22 -1.67 16.01
CA TYR A 343 -1.23 -1.49 15.88
C TYR A 343 -2.03 -2.41 16.82
N LEU A 344 -1.62 -3.68 17.00
CA LEU A 344 -2.28 -4.59 17.95
C LEU A 344 -2.09 -4.15 19.40
N ASN A 345 -0.95 -3.54 19.72
CA ASN A 345 -0.64 -3.03 21.06
C ASN A 345 -1.46 -1.78 21.46
N ILE A 346 -2.23 -1.19 20.54
CA ILE A 346 -3.15 -0.08 20.86
C ILE A 346 -4.16 -0.50 21.94
N ALA A 347 -4.55 -1.77 22.00
CA ALA A 347 -5.47 -2.28 23.02
C ALA A 347 -4.93 -2.06 24.43
N GLU A 348 -3.68 -2.45 24.69
CA GLU A 348 -3.02 -2.25 25.97
C GLU A 348 -2.84 -0.76 26.29
N MET A 349 -2.40 0.02 25.29
CA MET A 349 -2.20 1.47 25.46
C MET A 349 -3.49 2.19 25.88
N ARG A 350 -4.63 1.84 25.27
CA ARG A 350 -5.92 2.44 25.63
C ARG A 350 -6.34 2.11 27.06
N ILE A 351 -6.06 0.91 27.55
CA ILE A 351 -6.35 0.56 28.96
C ILE A 351 -5.47 1.38 29.89
N GLN A 352 -4.17 1.52 29.58
CA GLN A 352 -3.27 2.36 30.38
C GLN A 352 -3.69 3.83 30.38
N GLU A 353 -4.20 4.35 29.26
CA GLU A 353 -4.74 5.71 29.17
C GLU A 353 -6.02 5.88 30.00
N GLN A 354 -6.89 4.87 30.06
CA GLN A 354 -8.10 4.92 30.89
C GLN A 354 -7.81 4.90 32.40
N LYS A 355 -6.65 4.36 32.81
CA LYS A 355 -6.21 4.37 34.21
C LYS A 355 -5.72 5.74 34.68
N LYS A 356 -5.32 6.63 33.77
CA LYS A 356 -4.91 8.01 34.07
C LYS A 356 -6.13 8.89 34.21
#